data_AF-A0A9D8F6K2-F1
#
_entry.id   AF-A0A9D8F6K2-F1
#
_cell.length_a   1.000
_cell.length_b   1.000
_cell.length_c   1.000
_cell.angle_alpha   90.00
_cell.angle_beta   90.00
_cell.angle_gamma   90.00
#
_symmetry.space_group_name_H-M   'P 1'
#
loop_
_entity.id
_entity.type
_entity.pdbx_description
1 polymer ?
#
loop_
_entity_poly.entity_id
_entity_poly.type
_entity_poly.pdbx_seq_one_letter_code
_entity_poly.pdbx_strand_id
1 'polypeptide(L)'
;MFKTPRIDGHPNAHACARRFAMSRTRLFWLVAVLLLLPAGSAIAQTMPAAALVVKTADYELYYMPEYPQDGERAVLLLDRAVAVAKAKYGTTYRGTPCKVHLYPTPTGMASTGGAGITSSTSGFPGPNTSIASCTVHMLTASAPDWKTASGSSWGDTKDGTYWDAMLVNEYITIFQDLTAAIKPIGFRYYSAPSWFVQGLEAFDGYYHATEASRDRLRGLLRDGRLGVRNRRTYVVCCKRSDAVGVNASLQAMAVKDDYVDGLALTTFLALQFGEEVHARILRSPRLTFEEALVQETGASLDELFEAYAVWVNQ
;
A
#
# COMPACT_ATOMS: atom_id res chain seq x y z
N MET A 1 19.11 -4.06 -35.59
CA MET A 1 18.55 -5.28 -36.22
C MET A 1 18.73 -6.41 -35.23
N PHE A 2 17.82 -6.55 -34.26
CA PHE A 2 17.90 -7.56 -33.21
C PHE A 2 16.96 -8.72 -33.56
N LYS A 3 17.48 -9.94 -33.56
CA LYS A 3 16.70 -11.17 -33.73
C LYS A 3 15.86 -11.38 -32.47
N THR A 4 14.54 -11.38 -32.63
CA THR A 4 13.58 -11.85 -31.63
C THR A 4 13.80 -13.35 -31.36
N PRO A 5 13.92 -13.79 -30.10
CA PRO A 5 13.87 -15.21 -29.78
C PRO A 5 12.42 -15.71 -29.88
N ARG A 6 12.26 -16.88 -30.49
CA ARG A 6 10.99 -17.61 -30.56
C ARG A 6 10.77 -18.26 -29.18
N ILE A 7 9.74 -17.82 -28.46
CA ILE A 7 9.31 -18.48 -27.21
C ILE A 7 8.30 -19.56 -27.61
N ASP A 8 8.73 -20.82 -27.53
CA ASP A 8 7.86 -21.99 -27.72
C ASP A 8 6.88 -22.14 -26.53
N GLY A 9 5.68 -22.63 -26.85
CA GLY A 9 4.46 -22.53 -26.05
C GLY A 9 4.57 -22.97 -24.58
N HIS A 10 4.12 -22.08 -23.68
CA HIS A 10 3.92 -22.40 -22.27
C HIS A 10 2.56 -23.08 -22.02
N PRO A 11 2.53 -24.27 -21.40
CA PRO A 11 1.30 -24.99 -21.09
C PRO A 11 0.75 -24.56 -19.72
N ASN A 12 0.26 -23.32 -19.57
CA ASN A 12 -0.24 -22.86 -18.25
C ASN A 12 -1.41 -21.85 -18.27
N ALA A 13 -2.16 -21.77 -19.38
CA ALA A 13 -3.38 -20.94 -19.43
C ALA A 13 -4.44 -21.33 -18.38
N HIS A 14 -4.50 -22.60 -17.96
CA HIS A 14 -5.48 -23.11 -17.00
C HIS A 14 -5.22 -22.72 -15.53
N ALA A 15 -3.98 -22.35 -15.17
CA ALA A 15 -3.67 -21.93 -13.80
C ALA A 15 -4.16 -20.49 -13.50
N CYS A 16 -4.26 -19.63 -14.52
CA CYS A 16 -4.66 -18.23 -14.31
C CYS A 16 -6.17 -18.03 -14.14
N ALA A 17 -7.00 -18.81 -14.87
CA ALA A 17 -8.47 -18.71 -14.76
C ALA A 17 -9.02 -19.12 -13.38
N ARG A 18 -8.39 -20.08 -12.69
CA ARG A 18 -8.81 -20.50 -11.34
C ARG A 18 -8.47 -19.51 -10.23
N ARG A 19 -7.49 -18.62 -10.43
CA ARG A 19 -7.10 -17.61 -9.42
C ARG A 19 -7.93 -16.33 -9.49
N PHE A 20 -8.36 -15.89 -10.68
CA PHE A 20 -9.23 -14.71 -10.81
C PHE A 20 -10.67 -14.92 -10.33
N ALA A 21 -11.15 -16.16 -10.27
CA ALA A 21 -12.46 -16.49 -9.69
C ALA A 21 -12.45 -16.46 -8.14
N MET A 22 -11.28 -16.45 -7.50
CA MET A 22 -11.16 -16.54 -6.04
C MET A 22 -10.85 -15.21 -5.33
N SER A 23 -10.66 -14.09 -6.03
CA SER A 23 -10.31 -12.80 -5.36
C SER A 23 -11.44 -11.77 -5.32
N ARG A 24 -12.69 -12.15 -5.63
CA ARG A 24 -13.88 -11.26 -5.52
C ARG A 24 -14.66 -11.43 -4.22
N THR A 25 -14.20 -12.30 -3.33
CA THR A 25 -14.65 -12.35 -1.95
C THR A 25 -13.55 -11.75 -1.10
N ARG A 26 -13.86 -10.66 -0.39
CA ARG A 26 -13.21 -10.43 0.90
C ARG A 26 -13.50 -11.66 1.77
N LEU A 27 -12.63 -12.65 1.70
CA LEU A 27 -12.43 -13.64 2.76
C LEU A 27 -11.36 -12.98 3.65
N PHE A 28 -11.73 -12.13 4.59
CA PHE A 28 -11.97 -12.58 5.97
C PHE A 28 -11.29 -13.93 6.21
N TRP A 29 -10.09 -13.88 6.79
CA TRP A 29 -9.57 -15.00 7.57
C TRP A 29 -10.51 -15.23 8.77
N LEU A 30 -11.61 -15.95 8.52
CA LEU A 30 -12.41 -16.62 9.52
C LEU A 30 -11.96 -18.08 9.52
N VAL A 31 -10.97 -18.39 10.38
CA VAL A 31 -10.78 -19.76 10.83
C VAL A 31 -11.91 -20.02 11.83
N ALA A 32 -13.00 -20.61 11.34
CA ALA A 32 -14.02 -21.22 12.20
C ALA A 32 -13.46 -22.54 12.75
N VAL A 33 -12.64 -22.45 13.80
CA VAL A 33 -12.56 -23.54 14.77
C VAL A 33 -13.80 -23.40 15.64
N LEU A 34 -14.77 -24.29 15.42
CA LEU A 34 -15.91 -24.52 16.30
C LEU A 34 -15.38 -25.10 17.62
N LEU A 35 -14.81 -24.23 18.44
CA LEU A 35 -14.71 -24.43 19.89
C LEU A 35 -15.59 -23.36 20.51
N LEU A 36 -16.59 -23.80 21.26
CA LEU A 36 -17.47 -22.99 22.10
C LEU A 36 -16.61 -22.08 23.00
N LEU A 37 -16.30 -20.89 22.52
CA LEU A 37 -15.76 -19.78 23.31
C LEU A 37 -16.86 -18.72 23.37
N PRO A 38 -17.12 -18.14 24.56
CA PRO A 38 -18.18 -17.16 24.71
C PRO A 38 -17.93 -15.99 23.76
N ALA A 39 -18.98 -15.55 23.07
CA ALA A 39 -18.98 -14.37 22.23
C ALA A 39 -18.66 -13.13 23.09
N GLY A 40 -17.37 -12.91 23.34
CA GLY A 40 -16.86 -11.64 23.83
C GLY A 40 -17.04 -10.63 22.72
N SER A 41 -18.03 -9.75 22.87
CA SER A 41 -18.12 -8.55 22.05
C SER A 41 -16.77 -7.85 22.13
N ALA A 42 -16.05 -7.73 21.02
CA ALA A 42 -14.84 -6.92 20.97
C ALA A 42 -15.25 -5.47 21.20
N ILE A 43 -15.19 -5.03 22.46
CA ILE A 43 -15.35 -3.63 22.82
C ILE A 43 -14.21 -2.91 22.11
N ALA A 44 -14.53 -2.09 21.11
CA ALA A 44 -13.57 -1.15 20.56
C ALA A 44 -13.09 -0.28 21.73
N GLN A 45 -11.89 -0.55 22.23
CA GLN A 45 -11.30 0.27 23.29
C GLN A 45 -11.08 1.66 22.70
N THR A 46 -11.93 2.59 23.10
CA THR A 46 -11.72 4.02 22.92
C THR A 46 -10.42 4.40 23.62
N MET A 47 -9.63 5.28 22.99
CA MET A 47 -8.42 5.81 23.62
C MET A 47 -8.72 6.28 25.04
N PRO A 48 -7.80 6.08 26.00
CA PRO A 48 -8.00 6.54 27.37
C PRO A 48 -8.32 8.03 27.41
N ALA A 49 -9.19 8.46 28.32
CA ALA A 49 -9.58 9.87 28.49
C ALA A 49 -8.38 10.80 28.81
N ALA A 50 -7.25 10.23 29.24
CA ALA A 50 -6.01 10.93 29.55
C ALA A 50 -5.11 11.20 28.32
N ALA A 51 -5.51 10.80 27.11
CA ALA A 51 -4.71 11.02 25.91
C ALA A 51 -4.49 12.52 25.64
N LEU A 52 -3.25 12.90 25.34
CA LEU A 52 -2.92 14.17 24.74
C LEU A 52 -3.41 14.20 23.29
N VAL A 53 -3.87 15.37 22.84
CA VAL A 53 -4.41 15.56 21.50
C VAL A 53 -3.69 16.71 20.80
N VAL A 54 -3.05 16.41 19.67
CA VAL A 54 -2.51 17.42 18.74
C VAL A 54 -3.47 17.54 17.57
N LYS A 55 -3.92 18.75 17.26
CA LYS A 55 -4.89 19.01 16.19
C LYS A 55 -4.29 19.91 15.12
N THR A 56 -4.44 19.50 13.87
CA THR A 56 -4.11 20.29 12.68
C THR A 56 -5.32 20.35 11.75
N ALA A 57 -5.17 21.01 10.60
CA ALA A 57 -6.20 20.96 9.55
C ALA A 57 -6.29 19.59 8.86
N ASP A 58 -5.21 18.80 8.90
CA ASP A 58 -5.09 17.53 8.16
C ASP A 58 -5.35 16.31 9.08
N TYR A 59 -5.03 16.38 10.38
CA TYR A 59 -5.17 15.27 11.33
C TYR A 59 -5.44 15.69 12.78
N GLU A 60 -5.92 14.72 13.58
CA GLU A 60 -5.94 14.75 15.03
C GLU A 60 -5.13 13.56 15.56
N LEU A 61 -4.01 13.81 16.23
CA LEU A 61 -3.16 12.78 16.82
C LEU A 61 -3.47 12.62 18.31
N TYR A 62 -3.75 11.39 18.72
CA TYR A 62 -4.05 10.99 20.09
C TYR A 62 -2.93 10.08 20.61
N TYR A 63 -2.25 10.46 21.68
CA TYR A 63 -1.19 9.66 22.30
C TYR A 63 -1.16 9.86 23.82
N MET A 64 -0.51 8.96 24.54
CA MET A 64 -0.48 8.98 26.00
C MET A 64 0.61 9.93 26.55
N PRO A 65 0.34 10.69 27.63
CA PRO A 65 1.30 11.65 28.21
C PRO A 65 2.66 11.05 28.61
N GLU A 66 2.71 9.75 28.90
CA GLU A 66 3.92 9.02 29.27
C GLU A 66 4.85 8.76 28.07
N TYR A 67 4.39 9.00 26.84
CA TYR A 67 5.12 8.78 25.58
C TYR A 67 5.25 10.07 24.74
N PRO A 68 5.77 11.17 25.31
CA PRO A 68 5.80 12.47 24.62
C PRO A 68 6.66 12.43 23.36
N GLN A 69 7.79 11.72 23.40
CA GLN A 69 8.72 11.58 22.27
C GLN A 69 8.08 10.87 21.07
N ASP A 70 7.23 9.87 21.31
CA ASP A 70 6.55 9.17 20.23
C ASP A 70 5.45 10.03 19.60
N GLY A 71 4.77 10.86 20.41
CA GLY A 71 3.84 11.89 19.92
C GLY A 71 4.53 12.93 19.05
N GLU A 72 5.64 13.50 19.52
CA GLU A 72 6.46 14.48 18.76
C GLU A 72 6.99 13.89 17.45
N ARG A 73 7.49 12.64 17.50
CA ARG A 73 7.96 11.91 16.33
C ARG A 73 6.83 11.66 15.33
N ALA A 74 5.64 11.30 15.80
CA ALA A 74 4.47 11.09 14.95
C ALA A 74 4.05 12.37 14.22
N VAL A 75 4.05 13.52 14.91
CA VAL A 75 3.76 14.83 14.30
C VAL A 75 4.69 15.08 13.11
N LEU A 76 6.00 14.89 13.30
CA LEU A 76 6.98 15.10 12.22
C LEU A 76 6.75 14.20 11.00
N LEU A 77 6.36 12.94 11.21
CA LEU A 77 6.09 11.98 10.15
C LEU A 77 4.78 12.27 9.42
N LEU A 78 3.73 12.62 10.17
CA LEU A 78 2.43 13.00 9.61
C LEU A 78 2.56 14.28 8.77
N ASP A 79 3.25 15.29 9.26
CA ASP A 79 3.52 16.53 8.53
C ASP A 79 4.33 16.25 7.25
N ARG A 80 5.28 15.33 7.31
CA ARG A 80 6.05 14.89 6.13
C ARG A 80 5.17 14.19 5.10
N ALA A 81 4.30 13.29 5.53
CA ALA A 81 3.34 12.62 4.64
C ALA A 81 2.38 13.62 3.99
N VAL A 82 1.89 14.63 4.73
CA VAL A 82 1.11 15.75 4.18
C VAL A 82 1.93 16.52 3.13
N ALA A 83 3.20 16.80 3.41
CA ALA A 83 4.06 17.51 2.46
C ALA A 83 4.26 16.73 1.16
N VAL A 84 4.48 15.41 1.24
CA VAL A 84 4.57 14.53 0.06
C VAL A 84 3.24 14.50 -0.68
N ALA A 85 2.11 14.38 0.02
CA ALA A 85 0.79 14.41 -0.61
C ALA A 85 0.55 15.69 -1.43
N LYS A 86 0.98 16.85 -0.90
CA LYS A 86 0.88 18.12 -1.58
C LYS A 86 1.85 18.21 -2.77
N ALA A 87 3.11 17.82 -2.59
CA ALA A 87 4.16 17.98 -3.59
C ALA A 87 4.03 16.99 -4.77
N LYS A 88 3.91 15.70 -4.47
CA LYS A 88 3.87 14.59 -5.44
C LYS A 88 2.45 14.39 -5.97
N TYR A 89 1.51 14.18 -5.04
CA TYR A 89 0.13 13.87 -5.39
C TYR A 89 -0.75 15.08 -5.66
N GLY A 90 -0.25 16.31 -5.44
CA GLY A 90 -1.01 17.54 -5.73
C GLY A 90 -2.33 17.59 -4.96
N THR A 91 -2.42 16.81 -3.90
CA THR A 91 -3.63 16.56 -3.15
C THR A 91 -3.50 17.24 -1.80
N THR A 92 -4.51 18.04 -1.48
CA THR A 92 -4.65 18.68 -0.17
C THR A 92 -5.70 17.93 0.62
N TYR A 93 -5.52 17.82 1.93
CA TYR A 93 -6.54 17.25 2.79
C TYR A 93 -7.80 18.09 2.71
N ARG A 94 -8.95 17.43 2.57
CA ARG A 94 -10.27 18.06 2.55
C ARG A 94 -11.26 17.13 3.22
N GLY A 95 -12.12 17.69 4.08
CA GLY A 95 -13.12 16.92 4.82
C GLY A 95 -12.76 16.76 6.30
N THR A 96 -13.20 15.66 6.90
CA THR A 96 -13.00 15.37 8.33
C THR A 96 -11.53 15.03 8.60
N PRO A 97 -10.79 15.74 9.48
CA PRO A 97 -9.39 15.43 9.79
C PRO A 97 -9.20 13.96 10.18
N CYS A 98 -8.08 13.36 9.78
CA CYS A 98 -7.85 11.96 10.08
C CYS A 98 -7.46 11.78 11.55
N LYS A 99 -8.11 10.84 12.23
CA LYS A 99 -7.81 10.53 13.63
C LYS A 99 -6.69 9.49 13.69
N VAL A 100 -5.56 9.83 14.27
CA VAL A 100 -4.43 8.90 14.45
C VAL A 100 -4.32 8.57 15.94
N HIS A 101 -4.48 7.31 16.29
CA HIS A 101 -4.45 6.83 17.66
C HIS A 101 -3.19 5.99 17.90
N LEU A 102 -2.33 6.44 18.83
CA LEU A 102 -1.14 5.73 19.27
C LEU A 102 -1.38 5.08 20.63
N TYR A 103 -1.45 3.75 20.63
CA TYR A 103 -1.78 2.94 21.80
C TYR A 103 -0.52 2.43 22.49
N PRO A 104 -0.42 2.51 23.83
CA PRO A 104 0.74 1.99 24.57
C PRO A 104 0.75 0.46 24.69
N THR A 105 -0.41 -0.20 24.46
CA THR A 105 -0.60 -1.65 24.53
C THR A 105 -1.52 -2.13 23.41
N PRO A 106 -1.43 -3.40 22.99
CA PRO A 106 -2.33 -3.99 21.99
C PRO A 106 -3.81 -3.80 22.30
N THR A 107 -4.59 -3.58 21.24
CA THR A 107 -6.05 -3.49 21.26
C THR A 107 -6.64 -4.34 20.14
N GLY A 108 -7.97 -4.38 20.01
CA GLY A 108 -8.61 -5.02 18.85
C GLY A 108 -8.31 -4.34 17.50
N MET A 109 -7.79 -3.11 17.50
CA MET A 109 -7.54 -2.30 16.29
C MET A 109 -6.06 -2.01 16.04
N ALA A 110 -5.21 -2.18 17.05
CA ALA A 110 -3.76 -1.96 16.96
C ALA A 110 -3.03 -3.14 17.60
N SER A 111 -2.11 -3.75 16.87
CA SER A 111 -1.34 -4.89 17.36
C SER A 111 0.12 -4.77 16.98
N THR A 112 0.94 -5.68 17.50
CA THR A 112 2.32 -5.83 17.03
C THR A 112 2.38 -6.28 15.58
N GLY A 113 1.31 -6.90 15.06
CA GLY A 113 1.22 -7.44 13.70
C GLY A 113 1.01 -6.38 12.62
N GLY A 114 0.46 -5.21 12.98
CA GLY A 114 0.14 -4.17 12.00
C GLY A 114 -0.58 -2.97 12.62
N ALA A 115 -0.71 -1.92 11.81
CA ALA A 115 -1.59 -0.80 12.06
C ALA A 115 -2.95 -1.07 11.39
N GLY A 116 -4.02 -0.54 11.97
CA GLY A 116 -5.36 -0.60 11.37
C GLY A 116 -5.71 0.75 10.78
N ILE A 117 -5.98 0.81 9.47
CA ILE A 117 -6.55 1.99 8.82
C ILE A 117 -8.01 1.75 8.45
N THR A 118 -8.84 2.78 8.65
CA THR A 118 -10.19 2.86 8.09
C THR A 118 -10.38 4.24 7.48
N SER A 119 -10.58 4.29 6.16
CA SER A 119 -10.84 5.53 5.43
C SER A 119 -12.03 5.37 4.50
N SER A 120 -12.70 6.49 4.22
CA SER A 120 -13.70 6.57 3.16
C SER A 120 -13.72 7.97 2.55
N THR A 121 -14.04 8.05 1.27
CA THR A 121 -14.27 9.30 0.56
C THR A 121 -15.77 9.57 0.40
N SER A 122 -16.15 10.84 0.34
CA SER A 122 -17.52 11.29 0.07
C SER A 122 -17.55 12.30 -1.06
N GLY A 123 -18.75 12.46 -1.63
CA GLY A 123 -18.99 13.30 -2.80
C GLY A 123 -19.01 12.49 -4.09
N PHE A 124 -19.51 13.12 -5.15
CA PHE A 124 -19.38 12.57 -6.50
C PHE A 124 -17.93 12.70 -6.96
N PRO A 125 -17.39 11.70 -7.68
CA PRO A 125 -16.03 11.79 -8.19
C PRO A 125 -15.77 13.08 -8.97
N GLY A 126 -14.78 13.85 -8.53
CA GLY A 126 -14.51 15.17 -9.06
C GLY A 126 -13.73 16.06 -8.08
N PRO A 127 -13.53 17.35 -8.42
CA PRO A 127 -12.79 18.30 -7.58
C PRO A 127 -13.40 18.54 -6.19
N ASN A 128 -14.65 18.12 -5.99
CA ASN A 128 -15.37 18.22 -4.71
C ASN A 128 -15.34 16.93 -3.89
N THR A 129 -14.68 15.86 -4.35
CA THR A 129 -14.45 14.67 -3.54
C THR A 129 -13.65 15.05 -2.30
N SER A 130 -14.04 14.53 -1.14
CA SER A 130 -13.38 14.79 0.14
C SER A 130 -13.31 13.53 1.01
N ILE A 131 -12.50 13.55 2.05
CA ILE A 131 -12.40 12.47 3.04
C ILE A 131 -13.60 12.56 3.98
N ALA A 132 -14.44 11.53 3.98
CA ALA A 132 -15.63 11.47 4.83
C ALA A 132 -15.27 11.05 6.26
N SER A 133 -14.45 10.01 6.35
CA SER A 133 -13.95 9.46 7.60
C SER A 133 -12.52 8.97 7.42
N CYS A 134 -11.69 9.12 8.45
CA CYS A 134 -10.37 8.56 8.46
C CYS A 134 -9.90 8.28 9.88
N THR A 135 -9.40 7.07 10.11
CA THR A 135 -8.83 6.66 11.38
C THR A 135 -7.67 5.70 11.18
N VAL A 136 -6.56 5.97 11.84
CA VAL A 136 -5.37 5.09 11.92
C VAL A 136 -5.19 4.68 13.37
N HIS A 137 -5.05 3.38 13.61
CA HIS A 137 -4.79 2.79 14.91
C HIS A 137 -3.43 2.10 14.87
N MET A 138 -2.50 2.52 15.72
CA MET A 138 -1.15 1.96 15.75
C MET A 138 -0.64 1.86 17.18
N LEU A 139 0.23 0.88 17.45
CA LEU A 139 0.98 0.91 18.70
C LEU A 139 1.97 2.07 18.69
N THR A 140 2.16 2.69 19.83
CA THR A 140 3.23 3.66 20.09
C THR A 140 4.60 3.01 19.87
N ALA A 141 5.56 3.71 19.25
CA ALA A 141 6.87 3.14 18.89
C ALA A 141 7.64 2.60 20.11
N SER A 142 7.51 3.26 21.27
CA SER A 142 8.16 2.83 22.49
C SER A 142 7.38 1.79 23.30
N ALA A 143 6.21 1.34 22.83
CA ALA A 143 5.42 0.30 23.50
C ALA A 143 6.26 -0.98 23.71
N PRO A 144 6.25 -1.59 24.91
CA PRO A 144 7.03 -2.80 25.19
C PRO A 144 6.73 -3.93 24.20
N ASP A 145 5.44 -4.17 23.92
CA ASP A 145 5.01 -5.21 22.99
C ASP A 145 5.54 -5.00 21.57
N TRP A 146 5.63 -3.73 21.13
CA TRP A 146 6.21 -3.39 19.83
C TRP A 146 7.70 -3.77 19.77
N LYS A 147 8.47 -3.43 20.82
CA LYS A 147 9.92 -3.70 20.88
C LYS A 147 10.25 -5.19 20.94
N THR A 148 9.36 -6.01 21.50
CA THR A 148 9.55 -7.46 21.60
C THR A 148 8.95 -8.24 20.45
N ALA A 149 8.26 -7.57 19.52
CA ALA A 149 7.64 -8.23 18.38
C ALA A 149 8.70 -8.84 17.46
N SER A 150 8.43 -10.07 16.99
CA SER A 150 9.20 -10.65 15.90
C SER A 150 9.06 -9.80 14.63
N GLY A 151 10.02 -9.94 13.71
CA GLY A 151 10.08 -9.17 12.47
C GLY A 151 8.77 -9.20 11.64
N SER A 152 8.68 -8.32 10.66
CA SER A 152 7.57 -8.29 9.70
C SER A 152 7.42 -9.63 8.98
N SER A 153 6.28 -9.85 8.31
CA SER A 153 6.00 -11.05 7.52
C SER A 153 7.05 -11.36 6.44
N TRP A 154 7.88 -10.39 6.08
CA TRP A 154 8.95 -10.48 5.10
C TRP A 154 10.35 -10.27 5.75
N GLY A 155 10.39 -10.47 7.07
CA GLY A 155 11.57 -10.57 7.92
C GLY A 155 12.16 -9.23 8.37
N ASP A 156 11.49 -8.11 8.15
CA ASP A 156 12.02 -6.80 8.48
C ASP A 156 11.99 -6.58 10.01
N THR A 157 13.09 -6.18 10.63
CA THR A 157 13.11 -5.95 12.10
C THR A 157 12.11 -4.88 12.52
N LYS A 158 11.23 -5.19 13.49
CA LYS A 158 10.27 -4.20 14.03
C LYS A 158 10.95 -3.27 15.03
N ASP A 159 11.64 -2.27 14.50
CA ASP A 159 12.30 -1.21 15.28
C ASP A 159 11.62 0.16 14.99
N GLY A 160 12.26 1.25 15.45
CA GLY A 160 11.75 2.59 15.20
C GLY A 160 11.71 2.99 13.72
N THR A 161 12.63 2.51 12.90
CA THR A 161 12.66 2.81 11.46
C THR A 161 11.51 2.12 10.72
N TYR A 162 11.20 0.88 11.13
CA TYR A 162 10.01 0.17 10.63
C TYR A 162 8.72 0.87 11.07
N TRP A 163 8.67 1.32 12.32
CA TRP A 163 7.54 2.09 12.85
C TRP A 163 7.31 3.38 12.06
N ASP A 164 8.37 4.13 11.76
CA ASP A 164 8.27 5.36 10.95
C ASP A 164 7.68 5.09 9.57
N ALA A 165 8.19 4.07 8.90
CA ALA A 165 7.73 3.67 7.58
C ALA A 165 6.26 3.27 7.61
N MET A 166 5.83 2.53 8.64
CA MET A 166 4.44 2.12 8.81
C MET A 166 3.49 3.31 9.06
N LEU A 167 3.84 4.25 9.93
CA LEU A 167 2.97 5.39 10.18
C LEU A 167 2.74 6.21 8.89
N VAL A 168 3.81 6.43 8.13
CA VAL A 168 3.71 7.14 6.84
C VAL A 168 2.97 6.29 5.80
N ASN A 169 3.22 4.98 5.73
CA ASN A 169 2.51 4.04 4.86
C ASN A 169 0.99 4.18 5.03
N GLU A 170 0.48 3.96 6.25
CA GLU A 170 -0.96 4.02 6.51
C GLU A 170 -1.53 5.41 6.21
N TYR A 171 -0.85 6.46 6.68
CA TYR A 171 -1.38 7.81 6.55
C TYR A 171 -1.35 8.32 5.10
N ILE A 172 -0.34 7.94 4.30
CA ILE A 172 -0.25 8.41 2.92
C ILE A 172 -1.24 7.71 1.98
N THR A 173 -1.66 6.48 2.29
CA THR A 173 -2.72 5.75 1.57
C THR A 173 -3.98 6.59 1.38
N ILE A 174 -4.35 7.37 2.40
CA ILE A 174 -5.55 8.22 2.39
C ILE A 174 -5.47 9.24 1.24
N PHE A 175 -4.30 9.82 1.03
CA PHE A 175 -4.07 10.78 -0.04
C PHE A 175 -3.96 10.11 -1.40
N GLN A 176 -3.42 8.89 -1.46
CA GLN A 176 -3.39 8.10 -2.70
C GLN A 176 -4.81 7.76 -3.18
N ASP A 177 -5.70 7.33 -2.27
CA ASP A 177 -7.12 7.10 -2.57
C ASP A 177 -7.83 8.39 -2.99
N LEU A 178 -7.65 9.47 -2.23
CA LEU A 178 -8.23 10.77 -2.56
C LEU A 178 -7.78 11.27 -3.94
N THR A 179 -6.49 11.11 -4.27
CA THR A 179 -5.94 11.47 -5.59
C THR A 179 -6.65 10.73 -6.71
N ALA A 180 -6.90 9.43 -6.54
CA ALA A 180 -7.62 8.63 -7.51
C ALA A 180 -9.14 8.89 -7.52
N ALA A 181 -9.70 9.46 -6.46
CA ALA A 181 -11.12 9.74 -6.32
C ALA A 181 -11.51 11.15 -6.81
N ILE A 182 -10.57 12.10 -6.83
CA ILE A 182 -10.78 13.47 -7.34
C ILE A 182 -10.98 13.49 -8.87
N LYS A 183 -10.44 12.53 -9.61
CA LYS A 183 -10.65 12.47 -11.06
C LYS A 183 -12.12 12.12 -11.40
N PRO A 184 -12.73 12.79 -12.39
CA PRO A 184 -14.13 12.53 -12.75
C PRO A 184 -14.32 11.14 -13.35
N ILE A 185 -13.34 10.66 -14.12
CA ILE A 185 -13.35 9.36 -14.80
C ILE A 185 -12.07 8.59 -14.51
N GLY A 186 -12.07 7.30 -14.86
CA GLY A 186 -10.92 6.41 -14.76
C GLY A 186 -11.02 5.41 -13.60
N PHE A 187 -10.01 4.54 -13.48
CA PHE A 187 -9.95 3.53 -12.42
C PHE A 187 -9.87 4.18 -11.02
N ARG A 188 -10.29 3.49 -9.96
CA ARG A 188 -10.18 3.96 -8.57
C ARG A 188 -9.02 3.29 -7.86
N TYR A 189 -8.52 3.88 -6.78
CA TYR A 189 -7.32 3.39 -6.09
C TYR A 189 -7.45 1.91 -5.71
N TYR A 190 -8.51 1.55 -4.98
CA TYR A 190 -8.78 0.17 -4.59
C TYR A 190 -9.33 -0.73 -5.73
N SER A 191 -9.44 -0.23 -6.97
CA SER A 191 -9.67 -1.08 -8.15
C SER A 191 -8.38 -1.45 -8.88
N ALA A 192 -7.24 -0.88 -8.49
CA ALA A 192 -5.93 -1.29 -8.99
C ALA A 192 -5.55 -2.69 -8.45
N PRO A 193 -4.60 -3.39 -9.09
CA PRO A 193 -4.04 -4.61 -8.54
C PRO A 193 -3.52 -4.41 -7.13
N SER A 194 -3.77 -5.40 -6.26
CA SER A 194 -3.38 -5.39 -4.85
C SER A 194 -1.89 -5.11 -4.65
N TRP A 195 -1.03 -5.62 -5.54
CA TRP A 195 0.40 -5.33 -5.52
C TRP A 195 0.75 -3.85 -5.73
N PHE A 196 -0.04 -3.12 -6.53
CA PHE A 196 0.21 -1.71 -6.77
C PHE A 196 -0.23 -0.90 -5.57
N VAL A 197 -1.40 -1.22 -5.00
CA VAL A 197 -1.89 -0.60 -3.77
C VAL A 197 -0.87 -0.79 -2.65
N GLN A 198 -0.65 -2.04 -2.21
CA GLN A 198 0.24 -2.35 -1.09
C GLN A 198 1.69 -1.92 -1.37
N GLY A 199 2.15 -2.10 -2.61
CA GLY A 199 3.48 -1.69 -3.02
C GLY A 199 3.68 -0.18 -2.94
N LEU A 200 2.69 0.62 -3.35
CA LEU A 200 2.79 2.07 -3.35
C LEU A 200 2.71 2.63 -1.93
N GLU A 201 1.84 2.08 -1.09
CA GLU A 201 1.78 2.38 0.35
C GLU A 201 3.15 2.16 1.00
N ALA A 202 3.74 0.98 0.76
CA ALA A 202 5.03 0.62 1.32
C ALA A 202 6.17 1.46 0.73
N PHE A 203 6.16 1.73 -0.58
CA PHE A 203 7.17 2.56 -1.23
C PHE A 203 7.19 3.94 -0.61
N ASP A 204 6.04 4.61 -0.53
CA ASP A 204 5.99 5.95 0.05
C ASP A 204 6.32 5.94 1.55
N GLY A 205 5.85 4.92 2.27
CA GLY A 205 6.20 4.69 3.68
C GLY A 205 7.71 4.66 3.89
N TYR A 206 8.43 3.78 3.20
CA TYR A 206 9.88 3.69 3.35
C TYR A 206 10.65 4.87 2.75
N TYR A 207 10.29 5.30 1.55
CA TYR A 207 11.06 6.28 0.80
C TYR A 207 10.92 7.70 1.38
N HIS A 208 9.76 8.00 1.97
CA HIS A 208 9.45 9.32 2.50
C HIS A 208 9.39 9.41 4.02
N ALA A 209 9.36 8.32 4.80
CA ALA A 209 9.34 8.45 6.26
C ALA A 209 10.60 9.12 6.81
N THR A 210 11.77 8.50 6.63
CA THR A 210 13.06 9.04 7.07
C THR A 210 14.19 8.64 6.13
N GLU A 211 15.37 9.26 6.29
CA GLU A 211 16.58 8.81 5.58
C GLU A 211 16.93 7.35 5.94
N ALA A 212 16.82 7.00 7.22
CA ALA A 212 17.03 5.62 7.69
C ALA A 212 16.04 4.63 7.05
N SER A 213 14.77 5.02 6.90
CA SER A 213 13.76 4.19 6.21
C SER A 213 14.12 4.02 4.72
N ARG A 214 14.63 5.06 4.07
CA ARG A 214 15.10 4.98 2.68
C ARG A 214 16.32 4.09 2.52
N ASP A 215 17.30 4.20 3.42
CA ASP A 215 18.48 3.34 3.43
C ASP A 215 18.12 1.88 3.68
N ARG A 216 17.13 1.65 4.53
CA ARG A 216 16.57 0.33 4.76
C ARG A 216 15.95 -0.26 3.49
N LEU A 217 15.11 0.50 2.78
CA LEU A 217 14.57 0.07 1.47
C LEU A 217 15.69 -0.31 0.49
N ARG A 218 16.75 0.51 0.40
CA ARG A 218 17.92 0.21 -0.43
C ARG A 218 18.62 -1.08 -0.01
N GLY A 219 18.78 -1.30 1.30
CA GLY A 219 19.35 -2.52 1.85
C GLY A 219 18.53 -3.76 1.50
N LEU A 220 17.20 -3.67 1.64
CA LEU A 220 16.28 -4.76 1.33
C LEU A 220 16.30 -5.15 -0.16
N LEU A 221 16.44 -4.17 -1.06
CA LEU A 221 16.67 -4.41 -2.49
C LEU A 221 18.02 -5.09 -2.74
N ARG A 222 19.12 -4.52 -2.21
CA ARG A 222 20.48 -5.03 -2.39
C ARG A 222 20.66 -6.46 -1.88
N ASP A 223 20.03 -6.76 -0.74
CA ASP A 223 20.14 -8.05 -0.08
C ASP A 223 19.22 -9.11 -0.74
N GLY A 224 18.47 -8.75 -1.80
CA GLY A 224 17.59 -9.64 -2.55
C GLY A 224 16.36 -10.09 -1.76
N ARG A 225 15.97 -9.30 -0.74
CA ARG A 225 14.82 -9.56 0.13
C ARG A 225 13.51 -9.06 -0.45
N LEU A 226 13.60 -8.10 -1.38
CA LEU A 226 12.51 -7.61 -2.23
C LEU A 226 12.80 -8.06 -3.67
N GLY A 227 11.79 -8.57 -4.38
CA GLY A 227 11.98 -9.09 -5.74
C GLY A 227 12.81 -10.38 -5.75
N VAL A 228 12.18 -11.49 -5.39
CA VAL A 228 12.88 -12.75 -5.09
C VAL A 228 13.84 -13.15 -6.22
N ARG A 229 15.14 -13.26 -5.89
CA ARG A 229 16.23 -13.90 -6.68
C ARG A 229 15.97 -15.36 -7.09
N ASN A 230 14.77 -15.86 -6.88
CA ASN A 230 14.35 -17.20 -7.21
C ASN A 230 13.46 -17.11 -8.45
N ARG A 231 14.05 -17.46 -9.59
CA ARG A 231 13.65 -17.36 -11.02
C ARG A 231 12.24 -17.85 -11.43
N ARG A 232 11.25 -17.75 -10.54
CA ARG A 232 9.86 -18.19 -10.69
C ARG A 232 8.89 -17.24 -9.98
N THR A 233 9.27 -15.97 -9.78
CA THR A 233 8.36 -14.94 -9.28
C THR A 233 7.55 -14.45 -10.47
N TYR A 234 6.41 -15.10 -10.65
CA TYR A 234 5.56 -14.97 -11.83
C TYR A 234 4.89 -13.60 -11.89
N VAL A 235 5.53 -12.64 -12.55
CA VAL A 235 4.75 -11.66 -13.32
C VAL A 235 4.23 -12.39 -14.55
N VAL A 236 3.02 -12.93 -14.42
CA VAL A 236 2.32 -13.51 -15.56
C VAL A 236 1.57 -12.38 -16.23
N CYS A 237 1.84 -12.11 -17.51
CA CYS A 237 0.87 -11.44 -18.37
C CYS A 237 -0.32 -12.37 -18.55
N CYS A 238 -1.33 -12.24 -17.70
CA CYS A 238 -2.56 -13.02 -17.87
C CYS A 238 -3.46 -12.30 -18.86
N LYS A 239 -3.78 -12.95 -19.99
CA LYS A 239 -4.95 -12.57 -20.79
C LYS A 239 -6.19 -12.85 -19.96
N ARG A 240 -6.92 -11.81 -19.54
CA ARG A 240 -8.29 -11.95 -19.04
C ARG A 240 -9.15 -12.46 -20.21
N SER A 241 -9.58 -13.72 -20.17
CA SER A 241 -10.73 -14.15 -20.97
C SER A 241 -11.97 -13.82 -20.15
N ASP A 242 -12.63 -12.72 -20.47
CA ASP A 242 -13.92 -12.39 -19.93
C ASP A 242 -14.96 -13.41 -20.43
N ALA A 243 -15.62 -14.09 -19.49
CA ALA A 243 -16.72 -15.00 -19.79
C ALA A 243 -18.03 -14.26 -20.16
N VAL A 244 -17.97 -12.96 -20.47
CA VAL A 244 -19.15 -12.16 -20.84
C VAL A 244 -18.75 -11.08 -21.86
N GLY A 245 -18.51 -11.51 -23.10
CA GLY A 245 -18.89 -10.76 -24.30
C GLY A 245 -18.24 -9.40 -24.59
N VAL A 246 -17.09 -9.04 -24.00
CA VAL A 246 -16.33 -7.85 -24.39
C VAL A 246 -14.93 -8.26 -24.84
N ASN A 247 -14.81 -8.54 -26.14
CA ASN A 247 -13.56 -8.80 -26.85
C ASN A 247 -12.46 -7.77 -26.53
N ALA A 248 -11.68 -8.02 -25.48
CA ALA A 248 -10.34 -7.53 -25.27
C ALA A 248 -9.68 -8.38 -24.18
N SER A 249 -8.73 -9.23 -24.58
CA SER A 249 -7.86 -9.92 -23.64
C SER A 249 -7.00 -8.90 -22.88
N LEU A 250 -7.50 -8.35 -21.77
CA LEU A 250 -6.70 -7.47 -20.92
C LEU A 250 -5.54 -8.29 -20.36
N GLN A 251 -4.33 -8.00 -20.82
CA GLN A 251 -3.12 -8.44 -20.14
C GLN A 251 -3.07 -7.73 -18.78
N ALA A 252 -2.83 -8.47 -17.71
CA ALA A 252 -2.60 -7.90 -16.38
C ALA A 252 -1.28 -8.43 -15.83
N MET A 253 -0.52 -7.59 -15.13
CA MET A 253 0.63 -8.01 -14.32
C MET A 253 0.14 -8.46 -12.95
N ALA A 254 0.45 -9.70 -12.58
CA ALA A 254 0.28 -10.22 -11.23
C ALA A 254 1.64 -10.38 -10.55
N VAL A 255 1.71 -10.43 -9.23
CA VAL A 255 2.93 -10.82 -8.51
C VAL A 255 2.61 -11.95 -7.54
N LYS A 256 3.63 -12.56 -6.91
CA LYS A 256 3.40 -13.66 -5.97
C LYS A 256 3.01 -13.14 -4.59
N ASP A 257 3.74 -12.13 -4.12
CA ASP A 257 3.50 -11.46 -2.85
C ASP A 257 3.19 -9.99 -3.12
N ASP A 258 1.92 -9.61 -2.97
CA ASP A 258 1.46 -8.25 -3.25
C ASP A 258 2.22 -7.19 -2.45
N TYR A 259 2.73 -7.53 -1.28
CA TYR A 259 3.46 -6.59 -0.44
C TYR A 259 4.94 -6.52 -0.85
N VAL A 260 5.65 -7.65 -0.85
CA VAL A 260 7.09 -7.71 -1.10
C VAL A 260 7.43 -7.46 -2.56
N ASP A 261 6.75 -8.15 -3.48
CA ASP A 261 6.97 -7.97 -4.92
C ASP A 261 6.31 -6.69 -5.41
N GLY A 262 5.21 -6.25 -4.78
CA GLY A 262 4.60 -4.96 -5.06
C GLY A 262 5.51 -3.79 -4.70
N LEU A 263 6.14 -3.82 -3.52
CA LEU A 263 7.14 -2.82 -3.12
C LEU A 263 8.33 -2.80 -4.10
N ALA A 264 8.82 -3.96 -4.51
CA ALA A 264 9.90 -4.05 -5.51
C ALA A 264 9.48 -3.44 -6.86
N LEU A 265 8.29 -3.79 -7.36
CA LEU A 265 7.81 -3.33 -8.67
C LEU A 265 7.48 -1.82 -8.67
N THR A 266 6.88 -1.29 -7.62
CA THR A 266 6.67 0.16 -7.47
C THR A 266 7.98 0.92 -7.31
N THR A 267 8.96 0.37 -6.57
CA THR A 267 10.30 0.96 -6.52
C THR A 267 10.96 0.98 -7.90
N PHE A 268 10.86 -0.12 -8.66
CA PHE A 268 11.34 -0.17 -10.04
C PHE A 268 10.69 0.92 -10.91
N LEU A 269 9.36 1.07 -10.83
CA LEU A 269 8.65 2.09 -11.60
C LEU A 269 9.18 3.50 -11.27
N ALA A 270 9.33 3.83 -9.99
CA ALA A 270 9.88 5.11 -9.57
C ALA A 270 11.32 5.34 -10.07
N LEU A 271 12.17 4.31 -10.06
CA LEU A 271 13.55 4.41 -10.50
C LEU A 271 13.68 4.54 -12.03
N GLN A 272 12.83 3.86 -12.81
CA GLN A 272 12.89 3.89 -14.27
C GLN A 272 12.16 5.09 -14.89
N PHE A 273 11.01 5.47 -14.34
CA PHE A 273 10.10 6.45 -14.93
C PHE A 273 9.95 7.74 -14.10
N GLY A 274 10.81 7.87 -13.09
CA GLY A 274 10.77 8.94 -12.10
C GLY A 274 9.70 8.70 -11.02
N GLU A 275 9.95 9.22 -9.82
CA GLU A 275 9.09 9.03 -8.65
C GLU A 275 7.63 9.46 -8.88
N GLU A 276 7.44 10.49 -9.72
CA GLU A 276 6.14 11.03 -10.10
C GLU A 276 5.28 10.07 -10.95
N VAL A 277 5.83 8.97 -11.45
CA VAL A 277 5.06 7.99 -12.25
C VAL A 277 3.86 7.46 -11.48
N HIS A 278 4.00 7.26 -10.16
CA HIS A 278 2.89 6.80 -9.31
C HIS A 278 1.74 7.82 -9.29
N ALA A 279 2.06 9.11 -9.13
CA ALA A 279 1.06 10.17 -9.15
C ALA A 279 0.41 10.32 -10.53
N ARG A 280 1.20 10.19 -11.61
CA ARG A 280 0.66 10.17 -12.98
C ARG A 280 -0.32 9.02 -13.19
N ILE A 281 0.04 7.80 -12.78
CA ILE A 281 -0.84 6.62 -12.85
C ILE A 281 -2.14 6.87 -12.09
N LEU A 282 -2.07 7.32 -10.84
CA LEU A 282 -3.27 7.59 -10.03
C LEU A 282 -4.19 8.67 -10.61
N ARG A 283 -3.63 9.67 -11.29
CA ARG A 283 -4.39 10.75 -11.93
C ARG A 283 -4.85 10.42 -13.35
N SER A 284 -4.39 9.31 -13.93
CA SER A 284 -4.69 8.96 -15.31
C SER A 284 -6.20 8.80 -15.53
N PRO A 285 -6.76 9.35 -16.63
CA PRO A 285 -8.18 9.25 -16.93
C PRO A 285 -8.58 7.88 -17.51
N ARG A 286 -7.61 6.97 -17.66
CA ARG A 286 -7.81 5.62 -18.23
C ARG A 286 -8.73 4.78 -17.36
N LEU A 287 -9.57 3.97 -18.01
CA LEU A 287 -10.66 3.25 -17.34
C LEU A 287 -10.14 2.05 -16.54
N THR A 288 -9.01 1.49 -16.93
CA THR A 288 -8.32 0.42 -16.22
C THR A 288 -6.96 0.88 -15.70
N PHE A 289 -6.47 0.17 -14.67
CA PHE A 289 -5.13 0.41 -14.15
C PHE A 289 -4.06 0.09 -15.21
N GLU A 290 -4.26 -0.99 -15.98
CA GLU A 290 -3.30 -1.44 -16.98
C GLU A 290 -3.14 -0.42 -18.12
N GLU A 291 -4.25 0.16 -18.59
CA GLU A 291 -4.21 1.26 -19.55
C GLU A 291 -3.50 2.49 -18.99
N ALA A 292 -3.74 2.84 -17.73
CA ALA A 292 -3.04 3.94 -17.05
C ALA A 292 -1.54 3.65 -16.97
N LEU A 293 -1.16 2.44 -16.54
CA LEU A 293 0.24 2.06 -16.42
C LEU A 293 0.97 2.16 -17.76
N VAL A 294 0.40 1.61 -18.83
CA VAL A 294 0.98 1.69 -20.19
C VAL A 294 1.08 3.15 -20.66
N GLN A 295 0.03 3.94 -20.46
CA GLN A 295 0.01 5.35 -20.85
C GLN A 295 1.09 6.17 -20.14
N GLU A 296 1.23 6.01 -18.83
CA GLU A 296 2.07 6.90 -18.01
C GLU A 296 3.55 6.47 -17.95
N THR A 297 3.83 5.23 -18.35
CA THR A 297 5.21 4.71 -18.54
C THR A 297 5.68 4.78 -19.99
N GLY A 298 4.75 4.83 -20.95
CA GLY A 298 5.05 4.76 -22.38
C GLY A 298 5.53 3.39 -22.86
N ALA A 299 5.41 2.35 -22.02
CA ALA A 299 5.82 0.98 -22.32
C ALA A 299 4.62 0.04 -22.27
N SER A 300 4.59 -0.95 -23.15
CA SER A 300 3.63 -2.05 -23.06
C SER A 300 3.87 -2.87 -21.78
N LEU A 301 2.88 -3.65 -21.35
CA LEU A 301 3.03 -4.50 -20.17
C LEU A 301 4.12 -5.55 -20.34
N ASP A 302 4.32 -6.07 -21.56
CA ASP A 302 5.38 -7.04 -21.86
C ASP A 302 6.76 -6.36 -21.75
N GLU A 303 6.93 -5.14 -22.26
CA GLU A 303 8.18 -4.37 -22.11
C GLU A 303 8.47 -4.03 -20.64
N LEU A 304 7.45 -3.65 -19.87
CA LEU A 304 7.58 -3.40 -18.43
C LEU A 304 8.00 -4.66 -17.67
N PHE A 305 7.42 -5.81 -18.02
CA PHE A 305 7.78 -7.09 -17.43
C PHE A 305 9.23 -7.46 -17.73
N GLU A 306 9.65 -7.36 -18.99
CA GLU A 306 11.03 -7.66 -19.39
C GLU A 306 12.03 -6.74 -18.70
N ALA A 307 11.75 -5.44 -18.65
CA ALA A 307 12.60 -4.46 -17.99
C ALA A 307 12.69 -4.72 -16.47
N TYR A 308 11.57 -5.04 -15.81
CA TYR A 308 11.55 -5.41 -14.40
C TYR A 308 12.34 -6.70 -14.15
N ALA A 309 12.15 -7.72 -15.00
CA ALA A 309 12.88 -8.98 -14.92
C ALA A 309 14.40 -8.78 -15.07
N VAL A 310 14.84 -7.86 -15.94
CA VAL A 310 16.26 -7.49 -16.02
C VAL A 310 16.72 -6.78 -14.75
N TRP A 311 15.94 -5.81 -14.27
CA TRP A 311 16.30 -5.00 -13.09
C TRP A 311 16.47 -5.83 -11.82
N VAL A 312 15.59 -6.78 -11.53
CA VAL A 312 15.71 -7.64 -10.33
C VAL A 312 16.92 -8.59 -10.36
N ASN A 313 17.56 -8.75 -11.53
CA ASN A 313 18.74 -9.61 -11.71
C ASN A 313 20.07 -8.83 -11.70
N GLN A 314 20.03 -7.50 -11.56
CA GLN A 314 21.21 -6.64 -11.40
C GLN A 314 21.59 -6.53 -9.92
#